data_AF-A0A5D3EHI1-F1
#
_entry.id   AF-A0A5D3EHI1-F1
#
_cell.length_a   1.000
_cell.length_b   1.000
_cell.length_c   1.000
_cell.angle_alpha   90.00
_cell.angle_beta   90.00
_cell.angle_gamma   90.00
#
_symmetry.space_group_name_H-M   'P 1'
#
loop_
_entity.id
_entity.type
_entity.pdbx_description
1 polymer ?
#
loop_
_entity_poly.entity_id
_entity_poly.type
_entity_poly.pdbx_seq_one_letter_code
_entity_poly.pdbx_strand_id
1 'polypeptide(L)'
;MRVDEFVKWIYPQAKKMGEIHPVFVTAQAALESGWGKSAIGNNLFGITKGSTWKGAVQLVTTTEYFSRPDVTFKAPEKVMQVVKVGERRYKYTVKRLFRDYDTVSDCLSDHLAILKKPGYADAWTYRNDPKAFVRKLVDGIGSKYATAPNYVEAMDKVFQMVENVVLKERL
;
A
#
# COMPACT_ATOMS: atom_id res chain seq x y z
N MET A 1 3.72 -13.07 -7.98
CA MET A 1 2.98 -13.70 -9.10
C MET A 1 3.49 -13.13 -10.41
N ARG A 2 3.13 -13.68 -11.57
CA ARG A 2 3.30 -12.96 -12.83
C ARG A 2 2.34 -11.76 -12.89
N VAL A 3 2.63 -10.80 -13.76
CA VAL A 3 1.84 -9.57 -13.92
C VAL A 3 0.39 -9.88 -14.30
N ASP A 4 0.20 -10.77 -15.29
CA ASP A 4 -1.11 -11.20 -15.77
C ASP A 4 -1.95 -11.88 -14.68
N GLU A 5 -1.32 -12.77 -13.91
CA GLU A 5 -1.96 -13.49 -12.80
C GLU A 5 -2.44 -12.54 -11.70
N PHE A 6 -1.60 -11.57 -11.33
CA PHE A 6 -1.94 -10.61 -10.30
C PHE A 6 -3.12 -9.71 -10.74
N VAL A 7 -3.10 -9.22 -11.98
CA VAL A 7 -4.18 -8.37 -12.51
C VAL A 7 -5.49 -9.16 -12.59
N LYS A 8 -5.47 -10.39 -13.10
CA LYS A 8 -6.66 -11.26 -13.15
C LYS A 8 -7.24 -11.55 -11.77
N TRP A 9 -6.41 -11.59 -10.73
CA TRP A 9 -6.84 -11.81 -9.36
C TRP A 9 -7.46 -10.56 -8.73
N ILE A 10 -6.80 -9.40 -8.86
CA ILE A 10 -7.17 -8.18 -8.11
C ILE A 10 -8.16 -7.29 -8.86
N TYR A 11 -8.00 -7.14 -10.17
CA TYR A 11 -8.80 -6.18 -10.96
C TYR A 11 -10.32 -6.42 -10.87
N PRO A 12 -10.83 -7.66 -10.97
CA PRO A 12 -12.27 -7.92 -10.82
C PRO A 12 -12.82 -7.52 -9.44
N GLN A 13 -12.01 -7.69 -8.39
CA GLN A 13 -12.38 -7.33 -7.02
C GLN A 13 -12.41 -5.80 -6.85
N ALA A 14 -11.39 -5.11 -7.35
CA ALA A 14 -11.35 -3.65 -7.39
C ALA A 14 -12.53 -3.07 -8.20
N LYS A 15 -12.88 -3.69 -9.33
CA LYS A 15 -14.04 -3.30 -10.16
C LYS A 15 -15.35 -3.49 -9.42
N LYS A 16 -15.50 -4.58 -8.66
CA LYS A 16 -16.68 -4.85 -7.82
C LYS A 16 -16.85 -3.82 -6.69
N MET A 17 -15.76 -3.28 -6.13
CA MET A 17 -15.84 -2.23 -5.12
C MET A 17 -16.40 -0.91 -5.68
N GLY A 18 -16.06 -0.56 -6.93
CA GLY A 18 -16.73 0.50 -7.69
C GLY A 18 -16.53 1.95 -7.25
N GLU A 19 -15.77 2.21 -6.17
CA GLU A 19 -15.61 3.57 -5.62
C GLU A 19 -14.40 4.36 -6.12
N ILE A 20 -13.34 3.64 -6.50
CA ILE A 20 -12.11 4.18 -7.08
C ILE A 20 -11.89 3.43 -8.40
N HIS A 21 -11.30 4.08 -9.39
CA HIS A 21 -11.00 3.44 -10.66
C HIS A 21 -10.20 2.12 -10.46
N PRO A 22 -10.64 0.98 -11.02
CA PRO A 22 -10.08 -0.33 -10.68
C PRO A 22 -8.62 -0.51 -11.10
N VAL A 23 -8.19 0.16 -12.18
CA VAL A 23 -6.77 0.24 -12.56
C VAL A 23 -5.94 0.86 -11.44
N PHE A 24 -6.44 1.91 -10.79
CA PHE A 24 -5.72 2.58 -9.71
C PHE A 24 -5.50 1.62 -8.54
N VAL A 25 -6.57 1.01 -8.04
CA VAL A 25 -6.52 0.09 -6.89
C VAL A 25 -5.61 -1.10 -7.20
N THR A 26 -5.75 -1.68 -8.39
CA THR A 26 -4.93 -2.84 -8.81
C THR A 26 -3.45 -2.48 -8.92
N ALA A 27 -3.14 -1.34 -9.53
CA ALA A 27 -1.76 -0.90 -9.68
C ALA A 27 -1.11 -0.53 -8.34
N GLN A 28 -1.85 0.12 -7.45
CA GLN A 28 -1.32 0.43 -6.13
C GLN A 28 -1.08 -0.84 -5.32
N ALA A 29 -2.02 -1.79 -5.33
CA ALA A 29 -1.82 -3.09 -4.70
C ALA A 29 -0.61 -3.84 -5.29
N ALA A 30 -0.41 -3.77 -6.62
CA ALA A 30 0.75 -4.37 -7.28
C ALA A 30 2.07 -3.70 -6.86
N LEU A 31 2.11 -2.38 -6.78
CA LEU A 31 3.31 -1.64 -6.38
C LEU A 31 3.69 -1.95 -4.92
N GLU A 32 2.72 -1.84 -4.00
CA GLU A 32 2.96 -2.00 -2.56
C GLU A 32 3.32 -3.45 -2.18
N SER A 33 2.72 -4.44 -2.84
CA SER A 33 3.00 -5.86 -2.58
C SER A 33 4.12 -6.45 -3.45
N GLY A 34 4.69 -5.68 -4.39
CA GLY A 34 5.61 -6.20 -5.39
C GLY A 34 4.99 -7.33 -6.23
N TRP A 35 3.80 -7.10 -6.77
CA TRP A 35 2.99 -8.09 -7.50
C TRP A 35 2.66 -9.33 -6.65
N GLY A 36 2.29 -9.09 -5.39
CA GLY A 36 1.92 -10.09 -4.39
C GLY A 36 3.09 -10.82 -3.74
N LYS A 37 4.35 -10.58 -4.16
CA LYS A 37 5.52 -11.32 -3.67
C LYS A 37 5.89 -10.97 -2.23
N SER A 38 5.64 -9.73 -1.82
CA SER A 38 5.97 -9.19 -0.51
C SER A 38 4.73 -8.99 0.38
N ALA A 39 3.58 -9.52 -0.03
CA ALA A 39 2.35 -9.44 0.74
C ALA A 39 2.45 -10.21 2.05
N ILE A 40 1.78 -9.71 3.08
CA ILE A 40 1.70 -10.33 4.40
C ILE A 40 0.33 -11.02 4.50
N GLY A 41 0.27 -12.31 4.15
CA GLY A 41 -1.02 -12.97 3.93
C GLY A 41 -1.84 -12.23 2.87
N ASN A 42 -3.08 -11.85 3.21
CA ASN A 42 -3.95 -11.04 2.35
C ASN A 42 -3.68 -9.53 2.43
N ASN A 43 -2.74 -9.07 3.27
CA ASN A 43 -2.40 -7.65 3.42
C ASN A 43 -1.44 -7.21 2.31
N LEU A 44 -2.00 -6.76 1.18
CA LEU A 44 -1.23 -6.31 0.01
C LEU A 44 -0.53 -4.96 0.21
N PHE A 45 -1.04 -4.12 1.11
CA PHE A 45 -0.54 -2.75 1.31
C PHE A 45 0.36 -2.60 2.53
N GLY A 46 0.70 -3.70 3.22
CA GLY A 46 1.51 -3.67 4.44
C GLY A 46 0.90 -2.79 5.54
N ILE A 47 -0.42 -2.78 5.67
CA ILE A 47 -1.10 -1.92 6.65
C ILE A 47 -0.80 -2.43 8.06
N THR A 48 -0.07 -1.63 8.83
CA THR A 48 0.17 -1.92 10.25
C THR A 48 -1.14 -1.81 11.05
N LYS A 49 -1.22 -2.48 12.21
CA LYS A 49 -2.40 -2.47 13.08
C LYS A 49 -2.91 -1.04 13.32
N GLY A 50 -2.00 -0.12 13.68
CA GLY A 50 -2.38 1.21 14.13
C GLY A 50 -3.21 1.17 15.42
N SER A 51 -3.73 2.31 15.86
CA SER A 51 -4.49 2.42 17.11
C SER A 51 -5.96 2.00 17.00
N THR A 52 -6.55 2.12 15.80
CA THR A 52 -8.00 1.95 15.59
C THR A 52 -8.40 0.52 15.22
N TRP A 53 -7.46 -0.34 14.80
CA TRP A 53 -7.78 -1.69 14.34
C TRP A 53 -8.12 -2.63 15.48
N LYS A 54 -9.29 -3.28 15.36
CA LYS A 54 -9.82 -4.24 16.34
C LYS A 54 -9.85 -5.69 15.82
N GLY A 55 -9.61 -5.89 14.53
CA GLY A 55 -9.59 -7.23 13.92
C GLY A 55 -8.31 -8.01 14.19
N ALA A 56 -8.18 -9.14 13.48
CA ALA A 56 -7.03 -10.03 13.56
C ALA A 56 -5.72 -9.32 13.20
N VAL A 57 -4.62 -9.77 13.80
CA VAL A 57 -3.29 -9.22 13.57
C VAL A 57 -2.26 -10.33 13.53
N GLN A 58 -1.21 -10.11 12.77
CA GLN A 58 -0.04 -10.97 12.72
C GLN A 58 1.22 -10.19 13.06
N LEU A 59 2.11 -10.81 13.85
CA LEU A 59 3.39 -10.21 14.24
C LEU A 59 4.47 -10.64 13.25
N VAL A 60 4.94 -9.70 12.44
CA VAL A 60 5.84 -9.97 11.31
C VAL A 60 7.17 -9.27 11.51
N THR A 61 8.26 -9.94 11.12
CA THR A 61 9.58 -9.31 11.06
C THR A 61 9.70 -8.54 9.76
N THR A 62 9.93 -7.23 9.84
CA THR A 62 10.04 -6.33 8.68
C THR A 62 11.25 -5.39 8.81
N THR A 63 11.50 -4.63 7.74
CA THR A 63 12.55 -3.60 7.68
C THR A 63 11.91 -2.22 7.66
N GLU A 64 12.36 -1.32 8.54
CA GLU A 64 11.98 0.09 8.54
C GLU A 64 13.21 0.99 8.48
N TYR A 65 13.04 2.22 7.99
CA TYR A 65 14.11 3.21 7.95
C TYR A 65 13.73 4.44 8.77
N PHE A 66 14.60 4.79 9.71
CA PHE A 66 14.44 5.99 10.55
C PHE A 66 15.66 6.90 10.43
N SER A 67 15.47 8.17 10.77
CA SER A 67 16.55 9.18 10.78
C SER A 67 17.38 9.19 12.05
N ARG A 68 16.95 8.43 13.07
CA ARG A 68 17.57 8.36 14.40
C ARG A 68 17.75 6.90 14.86
N PRO A 69 18.72 6.61 15.75
CA PRO A 69 19.05 5.24 16.19
C PRO A 69 18.28 4.73 17.41
N ASP A 70 17.39 5.53 18.00
CA ASP A 70 16.73 5.30 19.30
C ASP A 70 15.22 5.09 19.19
N VAL A 71 14.70 4.68 18.02
CA VAL A 71 13.26 4.40 17.88
C VAL A 71 12.90 3.14 18.66
N THR A 72 11.89 3.22 19.52
CA THR A 72 11.38 2.09 20.31
C THR A 72 9.93 1.78 19.99
N PHE A 73 9.55 0.51 20.17
CA PHE A 73 8.16 0.05 20.04
C PHE A 73 7.66 -0.55 21.36
N LYS A 74 6.35 -0.52 21.56
CA LYS A 74 5.71 -1.16 22.72
C LYS A 74 5.45 -2.62 22.41
N ALA A 75 5.67 -3.50 23.39
CA ALA A 75 5.40 -4.93 23.26
C ALA A 75 3.95 -5.18 22.79
N PRO A 76 3.72 -6.18 21.91
CA PRO A 76 4.68 -7.18 21.44
C PRO A 76 5.58 -6.73 20.27
N GLU A 77 5.40 -5.52 19.75
CA GLU A 77 6.30 -4.95 18.74
C GLU A 77 7.65 -4.61 19.38
N LYS A 78 8.74 -4.78 18.64
CA LYS A 78 10.10 -4.54 19.16
C LYS A 78 11.13 -4.33 18.07
N VAL A 79 12.19 -3.60 18.41
CA VAL A 79 13.42 -3.54 17.63
C VAL A 79 14.22 -4.82 17.84
N MET A 80 14.68 -5.42 16.75
CA MET A 80 15.55 -6.60 16.76
C MET A 80 16.99 -6.22 16.44
N GLN A 81 17.18 -5.31 15.47
CA GLN A 81 18.51 -4.88 15.03
C GLN A 81 18.43 -3.46 14.47
N VAL A 82 19.49 -2.66 14.68
CA VAL A 82 19.68 -1.34 14.08
C VAL A 82 21.04 -1.29 13.40
N VAL A 83 21.06 -0.87 12.13
CA VAL A 83 22.28 -0.71 11.33
C VAL A 83 22.30 0.69 10.73
N LYS A 84 23.36 1.47 10.97
CA LYS A 84 23.55 2.77 10.30
C LYS A 84 23.90 2.53 8.83
N VAL A 85 23.13 3.12 7.92
CA VAL A 85 23.28 2.96 6.46
C VAL A 85 23.49 4.30 5.73
N GLY A 86 23.57 5.41 6.46
CA GLY A 86 23.83 6.75 5.94
C GLY A 86 23.95 7.77 7.07
N GLU A 87 24.18 9.05 6.73
CA GLU A 87 24.42 10.11 7.73
C GLU A 87 23.26 10.24 8.74
N ARG A 88 22.03 10.29 8.22
CA ARG A 88 20.77 10.31 9.00
C ARG A 88 19.83 9.21 8.53
N ARG A 89 20.37 8.01 8.32
CA ARG A 89 19.59 6.87 7.85
C ARG A 89 20.03 5.60 8.56
N TYR A 90 19.08 4.99 9.26
CA TYR A 90 19.26 3.77 10.03
C TYR A 90 18.25 2.74 9.55
N LYS A 91 18.74 1.56 9.19
CA LYS A 91 17.93 0.40 8.84
C LYS A 91 17.61 -0.37 10.12
N TYR A 92 16.33 -0.56 10.38
CA TYR A 92 15.84 -1.31 11.53
C TYR A 92 15.25 -2.63 11.04
N THR A 93 15.65 -3.74 11.66
CA THR A 93 14.88 -4.99 11.62
C THR A 93 13.99 -5.00 12.86
N VAL A 94 12.68 -5.07 12.66
CA VAL A 94 11.67 -4.90 13.72
C VAL A 94 10.60 -5.97 13.62
N LYS A 95 10.02 -6.34 14.76
CA LYS A 95 8.72 -7.03 14.79
C LYS A 95 7.61 -6.00 14.89
N ARG A 96 6.68 -6.01 13.94
CA ARG A 96 5.52 -5.11 13.87
C ARG A 96 4.22 -5.90 13.75
N LEU A 97 3.14 -5.35 14.29
CA LEU A 97 1.80 -5.91 14.12
C LEU A 97 1.20 -5.36 12.82
N PHE A 98 0.88 -6.27 11.91
CA PHE A 98 0.14 -5.98 10.69
C PHE A 98 -1.29 -6.44 10.82
N ARG A 99 -2.21 -5.75 10.12
CA ARG A 99 -3.59 -6.20 9.99
C ARG A 99 -3.59 -7.53 9.25
N ASP A 100 -4.36 -8.48 9.76
CA ASP A 100 -4.55 -9.79 9.17
C ASP A 100 -5.99 -9.87 8.66
N TYR A 101 -6.14 -10.16 7.37
CA TYR A 101 -7.42 -10.13 6.67
C TYR A 101 -7.81 -11.53 6.22
N ASP A 102 -9.08 -11.89 6.38
CA ASP A 102 -9.61 -13.18 5.95
C ASP A 102 -9.59 -13.31 4.42
N THR A 103 -9.91 -12.21 3.72
CA THR A 103 -9.84 -12.13 2.26
C THR A 103 -9.08 -10.91 1.78
N VAL A 104 -8.58 -10.97 0.54
CA VAL A 104 -7.98 -9.79 -0.10
C VAL A 104 -9.03 -8.68 -0.34
N SER A 105 -10.31 -9.02 -0.52
CA SER A 105 -11.40 -8.04 -0.62
C SER A 105 -11.54 -7.20 0.66
N ASP A 106 -11.33 -7.79 1.83
CA ASP A 106 -11.32 -7.06 3.11
C ASP A 106 -10.13 -6.11 3.19
N CYS A 107 -8.96 -6.54 2.71
CA CYS A 107 -7.78 -5.68 2.61
C CYS A 107 -8.03 -4.47 1.69
N LEU A 108 -8.58 -4.70 0.49
CA LEU A 108 -8.90 -3.62 -0.44
C LEU A 108 -9.94 -2.65 0.16
N SER A 109 -10.96 -3.16 0.86
CA SER A 109 -12.00 -2.34 1.49
C SER A 109 -11.46 -1.49 2.64
N ASP A 110 -10.54 -2.03 3.43
CA ASP A 110 -9.89 -1.30 4.52
C ASP A 110 -8.91 -0.23 3.99
N HIS A 111 -8.19 -0.54 2.91
CA HIS A 111 -7.36 0.44 2.20
C HIS A 111 -8.21 1.59 1.61
N LEU A 112 -9.35 1.27 1.01
CA LEU A 112 -10.34 2.26 0.56
C LEU A 112 -10.78 3.18 1.72
N ALA A 113 -11.08 2.61 2.88
CA ALA A 113 -11.47 3.39 4.06
C ALA A 113 -10.35 4.33 4.54
N ILE A 114 -9.08 3.97 4.35
CA ILE A 114 -7.95 4.87 4.62
C ILE A 114 -7.96 6.05 3.65
N LEU A 115 -8.16 5.81 2.36
CA LEU A 115 -8.18 6.86 1.33
C LEU A 115 -9.42 7.77 1.41
N LYS A 116 -10.46 7.38 2.14
CA LYS A 116 -11.63 8.20 2.46
C LYS A 116 -11.46 9.13 3.65
N LYS A 117 -10.38 9.01 4.42
CA LYS A 117 -10.17 9.85 5.61
C LYS A 117 -10.09 11.33 5.21
N PRO A 118 -10.46 12.27 6.10
CA PRO A 118 -10.47 13.70 5.80
C PRO A 118 -9.15 14.24 5.24
N GLY A 119 -8.03 13.63 5.64
CA GLY A 119 -6.70 13.98 5.14
C GLY A 119 -6.51 13.77 3.63
N TYR A 120 -7.32 12.95 2.96
CA TYR A 120 -7.24 12.71 1.51
C TYR A 120 -8.43 13.30 0.74
N ALA A 121 -9.23 14.16 1.38
CA ALA A 121 -10.46 14.68 0.78
C ALA A 121 -10.20 15.48 -0.51
N ASP A 122 -9.07 16.20 -0.57
CA ASP A 122 -8.61 16.92 -1.75
C ASP A 122 -8.33 15.98 -2.93
N ALA A 123 -7.64 14.86 -2.67
CA ALA A 123 -7.35 13.84 -3.66
C ALA A 123 -8.60 13.06 -4.09
N TRP A 124 -9.53 12.79 -3.16
CA TRP A 124 -10.71 11.95 -3.38
C TRP A 124 -11.60 12.40 -4.55
N THR A 125 -11.61 13.69 -4.85
CA THR A 125 -12.33 14.27 -6.00
C THR A 125 -11.85 13.67 -7.34
N TYR A 126 -10.61 13.20 -7.41
CA TYR A 126 -9.98 12.63 -8.60
C TYR A 126 -10.00 11.10 -8.66
N ARG A 127 -10.62 10.40 -7.70
CA ARG A 127 -10.58 8.93 -7.55
C ARG A 127 -10.94 8.10 -8.79
N ASN A 128 -11.62 8.70 -9.76
CA ASN A 128 -12.01 8.06 -11.03
C ASN A 128 -10.97 8.25 -12.16
N ASP A 129 -9.95 9.07 -11.94
CA ASP A 129 -8.79 9.27 -12.82
C ASP A 129 -7.53 8.78 -12.09
N PRO A 130 -7.00 7.59 -12.43
CA PRO A 130 -5.82 7.03 -11.77
C PRO A 130 -4.61 7.97 -11.75
N LYS A 131 -4.38 8.69 -12.84
CA LYS A 131 -3.21 9.56 -13.03
C LYS A 131 -3.35 10.85 -12.25
N ALA A 132 -4.52 11.47 -12.26
CA ALA A 132 -4.75 12.65 -11.43
C ALA A 132 -4.76 12.28 -9.94
N PHE A 133 -5.41 11.17 -9.58
CA PHE A 133 -5.53 10.74 -8.20
C PHE A 133 -4.18 10.45 -7.54
N VAL A 134 -3.30 9.69 -8.21
CA VAL A 134 -1.97 9.41 -7.65
C VAL A 134 -1.14 10.66 -7.44
N ARG A 135 -1.23 11.64 -8.35
CA ARG A 135 -0.53 12.92 -8.24
C ARG A 135 -1.04 13.68 -7.02
N LYS A 136 -2.35 13.71 -6.80
CA LYS A 136 -2.97 14.35 -5.65
C LYS A 136 -2.64 13.68 -4.31
N LEU A 137 -2.56 12.35 -4.27
CA LEU A 137 -2.19 11.63 -3.04
C LEU A 137 -0.78 11.97 -2.52
N VAL A 138 0.08 12.59 -3.32
CA VAL A 138 1.46 12.92 -2.94
C VAL A 138 1.84 14.40 -3.10
N ASP A 139 0.91 15.27 -3.51
CA ASP A 139 1.20 16.69 -3.79
C ASP A 139 1.45 17.53 -2.53
N GLY A 140 1.07 17.02 -1.35
CA GLY A 140 1.31 17.64 -0.06
C GLY A 140 0.27 18.69 0.35
N ILE A 141 -0.86 18.80 -0.36
CA ILE A 141 -2.00 19.63 0.07
C ILE A 141 -2.71 18.95 1.25
N GLY A 142 -3.13 17.71 1.06
CA GLY A 142 -3.63 16.84 2.11
C GLY A 142 -2.54 16.03 2.82
N SER A 143 -2.97 14.91 3.41
CA SER A 143 -2.09 13.85 3.88
C SER A 143 -1.29 13.29 2.71
N LYS A 144 0.02 13.15 2.92
CA LYS A 144 0.92 12.59 1.91
C LYS A 144 0.96 11.07 2.03
N TYR A 145 0.44 10.36 1.03
CA TYR A 145 0.39 8.89 1.02
C TYR A 145 1.78 8.26 1.00
N ALA A 146 2.66 8.79 0.14
CA ALA A 146 4.03 8.30 -0.03
C ALA A 146 5.02 9.47 -0.13
N THR A 147 6.21 9.29 0.46
CA THR A 147 7.28 10.32 0.45
C THR A 147 8.34 10.07 -0.62
N ALA A 148 8.31 8.92 -1.30
CA ALA A 148 9.28 8.60 -2.35
C ALA A 148 9.13 9.58 -3.52
N PRO A 149 10.23 10.22 -3.98
CA PRO A 149 10.17 11.25 -5.02
C PRO A 149 9.69 10.72 -6.38
N ASN A 150 9.88 9.43 -6.64
CA ASN A 150 9.51 8.75 -7.89
C ASN A 150 8.20 7.95 -7.79
N TYR A 151 7.39 8.15 -6.74
CA TYR A 151 6.18 7.35 -6.52
C TYR A 151 5.18 7.46 -7.69
N VAL A 152 4.95 8.69 -8.21
CA VAL A 152 4.06 8.91 -9.36
C VAL A 152 4.58 8.21 -10.61
N GLU A 153 5.88 8.30 -10.91
CA GLU A 153 6.48 7.66 -12.07
C GLU A 153 6.38 6.12 -11.97
N ALA A 154 6.61 5.56 -10.78
CA ALA A 154 6.46 4.14 -10.53
C ALA A 154 5.00 3.69 -10.77
N MET A 155 4.04 4.45 -10.24
CA MET A 155 2.61 4.18 -10.43
C MET A 155 2.19 4.32 -11.89
N ASP A 156 2.65 5.35 -12.61
CA ASP A 156 2.35 5.53 -14.04
C ASP A 156 2.83 4.32 -14.88
N LYS A 157 4.00 3.75 -14.56
CA LYS A 157 4.49 2.50 -15.21
C LYS A 157 3.58 1.30 -14.89
N VAL A 158 3.16 1.16 -13.63
CA VAL A 158 2.29 0.05 -13.23
C VAL A 158 0.89 0.20 -13.84
N PHE A 159 0.34 1.41 -13.94
CA PHE A 159 -0.93 1.66 -14.65
C PHE A 159 -0.88 1.12 -16.07
N GLN A 160 0.17 1.46 -16.82
CA GLN A 160 0.32 0.97 -18.19
C GLN A 160 0.34 -0.56 -18.26
N MET A 161 1.04 -1.22 -17.32
CA MET A 161 1.09 -2.68 -17.26
C MET A 161 -0.28 -3.30 -16.96
N VAL A 162 -1.03 -2.71 -16.03
CA VAL A 162 -2.39 -3.16 -15.66
C VAL A 162 -3.35 -2.96 -16.84
N GLU A 163 -3.36 -1.77 -17.45
CA GLU A 163 -4.21 -1.44 -18.60
C GLU A 163 -3.95 -2.39 -19.78
N ASN A 164 -2.68 -2.68 -20.08
CA ASN A 164 -2.33 -3.63 -21.14
C ASN A 164 -2.89 -5.02 -20.88
N VAL A 165 -2.85 -5.52 -19.64
CA VAL A 165 -3.43 -6.82 -19.29
C VAL A 165 -4.96 -6.76 -19.35
N VAL A 166 -5.59 -5.72 -18.82
CA VAL A 166 -7.05 -5.55 -18.85
C VAL A 166 -7.56 -5.57 -20.29
N LEU A 167 -6.90 -4.86 -21.20
CA LEU A 167 -7.24 -4.85 -22.62
C LEU A 167 -7.05 -6.22 -23.27
N LYS A 168 -5.89 -6.86 -23.04
CA LYS A 168 -5.56 -8.16 -23.62
C LYS A 168 -6.50 -9.27 -23.16
N GLU A 169 -6.86 -9.27 -21.88
CA GLU A 169 -7.64 -10.32 -21.22
C GLU A 169 -9.15 -9.99 -21.15
N ARG A 170 -9.56 -8.81 -21.61
CA ARG A 170 -10.96 -8.33 -21.67
C ARG A 170 -11.66 -8.33 -20.30
N LEU A 171 -11.01 -7.76 -19.29
CA LEU A 171 -11.48 -7.72 -17.88
C LEU A 171 -12.42 -6.54 -17.56
#